data_AF-A0A7J2S2T3-F1
#
_entry.id   AF-A0A7J2S2T3-F1
#
_cell.length_a   1.000
_cell.length_b   1.000
_cell.length_c   1.000
_cell.angle_alpha   90.00
_cell.angle_beta   90.00
_cell.angle_gamma   90.00
#
_symmetry.space_group_name_H-M   'P 1'
#
loop_
_entity.id
_entity.type
_entity.pdbx_description
1 polymer ?
#
loop_
_entity_poly.entity_id
_entity_poly.type
_entity_poly.pdbx_seq_one_letter_code
_entity_poly.pdbx_strand_id
1 'polypeptide(L)' 'MSSTVRAHLIIRGRVQKAGYRDYIDEVAFDLDLKGYVKNLPDRS' A
#
# COMPACT_ATOMS: atom_id res chain seq x y z
N MET A 1 -11.71 -23.57 3.67
CA MET A 1 -10.92 -22.71 4.57
C MET A 1 -10.18 -21.70 3.70
N SER A 2 -10.44 -20.41 3.86
CA SER A 2 -9.64 -19.37 3.18
C SER A 2 -8.40 -19.09 4.03
N SER A 3 -7.20 -19.28 3.47
CA SER A 3 -5.96 -18.94 4.15
C SER A 3 -5.70 -17.43 4.00
N THR A 4 -5.87 -16.66 5.07
CA THR A 4 -5.48 -15.25 5.06
C THR A 4 -3.95 -15.14 5.06
N VAL A 5 -3.39 -14.49 4.05
CA VAL A 5 -1.95 -14.23 3.93
C VAL A 5 -1.67 -12.75 4.17
N ARG A 6 -0.58 -12.44 4.87
CA ARG A 6 -0.09 -11.08 5.05
C ARG A 6 1.19 -10.87 4.24
N ALA A 7 1.20 -9.84 3.40
CA ALA A 7 2.39 -9.38 2.70
C ALA A 7 2.86 -8.01 3.24
N HIS A 8 4.17 -7.77 3.24
CA HIS A 8 4.76 -6.46 3.50
C HIS A 8 5.56 -6.05 2.27
N LEU A 9 5.20 -4.90 1.70
CA LEU A 9 5.74 -4.41 0.44
C LEU A 9 6.48 -3.09 0.67
N ILE A 10 7.69 -2.98 0.09
CA ILE A 10 8.40 -1.71 -0.06
C ILE A 10 8.35 -1.36 -1.54
N ILE A 11 7.54 -0.36 -1.87
CA ILE A 11 7.48 0.19 -3.23
C ILE A 11 8.65 1.16 -3.38
N ARG A 12 9.23 1.26 -4.58
CA ARG A 12 10.36 2.16 -4.87
C ARG A 12 10.10 2.90 -6.17
N GLY A 13 10.65 4.11 -6.27
CA GLY A 13 10.60 4.94 -7.47
C GLY A 13 10.00 6.31 -7.17
N ARG A 14 9.39 6.94 -8.17
CA ARG A 14 8.73 8.25 -7.99
C ARG A 14 7.30 8.06 -7.46
N VAL A 15 7.18 7.54 -6.25
CA VAL A 15 5.89 7.20 -5.62
C VAL A 15 5.51 8.14 -4.47
N GLN A 16 6.46 8.90 -3.94
CA GLN A 16 6.17 9.89 -2.90
C GLN A 16 5.70 11.24 -3.46
N LYS A 17 4.84 11.93 -2.69
CA LYS A 17 4.27 13.25 -3.03
C LYS A 17 3.49 13.27 -4.36
N ALA A 18 2.97 12.13 -4.78
CA ALA A 18 2.27 11.95 -6.06
C ALA A 18 0.83 11.42 -5.91
N GLY A 19 0.24 11.48 -4.72
CA GLY A 19 -1.09 10.90 -4.45
C GLY A 19 -1.12 9.36 -4.37
N TYR A 20 0.05 8.69 -4.44
CA TYR A 20 0.13 7.24 -4.49
C TYR A 20 -0.50 6.52 -3.29
N ARG A 21 -0.50 7.15 -2.09
CA ARG A 21 -1.15 6.58 -0.91
C ARG A 21 -2.67 6.49 -1.06
N ASP A 22 -3.28 7.50 -1.68
CA ASP A 22 -4.73 7.58 -1.85
C ASP A 22 -5.18 6.52 -2.87
N TYR A 23 -4.43 6.36 -3.97
CA TYR A 23 -4.64 5.29 -4.94
C TYR A 23 -4.56 3.88 -4.30
N ILE A 24 -3.57 3.65 -3.43
CA ILE A 24 -3.44 2.36 -2.72
C ILE A 24 -4.62 2.12 -1.78
N ASP A 25 -5.11 3.16 -1.10
CA ASP A 25 -6.27 3.06 -0.20
C ASP A 25 -7.55 2.69 -0.96
N GLU A 26 -7.79 3.33 -2.11
CA GLU A 26 -8.93 3.04 -3.00
C GLU A 26 -8.90 1.59 -3.51
N VAL A 27 -7.76 1.14 -4.05
CA VAL A 27 -7.61 -0.23 -4.54
C VAL A 27 -7.72 -1.26 -3.41
N ALA A 28 -7.21 -0.96 -2.22
CA ALA A 28 -7.34 -1.84 -1.06
C ALA A 28 -8.80 -1.96 -0.59
N PHE A 29 -9.55 -0.86 -0.64
CA PHE A 29 -10.98 -0.84 -0.33
C PHE A 29 -11.77 -1.72 -1.31
N ASP A 30 -11.56 -1.55 -2.62
CA ASP A 30 -12.26 -2.30 -3.66
C ASP A 30 -12.01 -3.81 -3.60
N LEU A 31 -10.83 -4.22 -3.11
CA LEU A 31 -10.43 -5.61 -2.97
C LEU A 31 -10.73 -6.20 -1.57
N ASP A 32 -11.37 -5.44 -0.68
CA ASP A 32 -11.60 -5.77 0.74
C ASP A 32 -10.32 -6.20 1.48
N LEU A 33 -9.20 -5.56 1.16
CA LEU A 33 -7.91 -5.78 1.82
C LEU A 33 -7.82 -4.93 3.10
N LYS A 34 -7.15 -5.47 4.12
CA LYS A 34 -6.87 -4.76 5.37
C LYS A 34 -5.37 -4.48 5.50
N GLY A 35 -5.01 -3.31 6.01
CA GLY A 35 -3.60 -2.94 6.18
C GLY A 35 -3.39 -1.44 6.41
N TYR A 36 -2.19 -0.97 6.09
CA TYR A 36 -1.84 0.44 6.10
C TYR A 36 -0.84 0.75 4.98
N VAL A 37 -0.84 2.00 4.53
CA VAL A 37 0.17 2.54 3.60
C VAL A 37 0.84 3.76 4.26
N LYS A 38 2.16 3.87 4.13
CA LYS A 38 2.92 5.02 4.67
C LYS A 38 4.09 5.37 3.77
N ASN A 39 4.41 6.66 3.68
CA ASN A 39 5.66 7.09 3.08
C ASN A 39 6.78 6.86 4.09
N LEU A 40 7.89 6.29 3.63
CA LEU A 40 9.08 6.08 4.45
C LEU A 40 10.04 7.28 4.34
N PRO A 41 10.78 7.61 5.42
CA PRO A 41 11.68 8.76 5.45
C PRO A 41 12.91 8.62 4.53
N ASP A 42 13.18 7.40 4.06
CA ASP A 42 14.30 7.05 3.18
C ASP A 42 14.01 7.29 1.68
N ARG A 43 12.87 7.92 1.35
CA ARG A 43 12.39 8.18 -0.02
C ARG A 43 12.09 6.92 -0.84
N SER A 44 11.92 5.75 -0.20
CA SER A 44 11.34 4.59 -0.87
C SER A 44 9.86 4.82 -1.22
#